data_AF-A0A3L7XNQ6-F1
#
_entry.id   AF-A0A3L7XNQ6-F1
#
_cell.length_a   1.000
_cell.length_b   1.000
_cell.length_c   1.000
_cell.angle_alpha   90.00
_cell.angle_beta   90.00
_cell.angle_gamma   90.00
#
_symmetry.space_group_name_H-M   'P 1'
#
loop_
_entity.id
_entity.type
_entity.pdbx_description
1 polymer ?
#
loop_
_entity_poly.entity_id
_entity_poly.type
_entity_poly.pdbx_seq_one_letter_code
_entity_poly.pdbx_strand_id
1 'polypeptide(L)'
;MTASPHEEPPHQHAADCLALFAEWRRYHLVAVDETSGIEEMDRQSAARERDMFGRQLAALGCDPHALLAAMNEAGDEESEE
;
A
#
# COMPACT_ATOMS: atom_id res chain seq x y z
N MET A 1 -15.67 -14.71 34.96
CA MET A 1 -15.53 -13.39 34.32
C MET A 1 -14.50 -13.58 33.23
N THR A 2 -14.96 -13.79 32.00
CA THR A 2 -14.14 -14.13 30.83
C THR A 2 -13.39 -12.89 30.35
N ALA A 3 -12.11 -13.07 30.04
CA ALA A 3 -11.22 -12.04 29.55
C ALA A 3 -11.68 -11.45 28.21
N SER A 4 -11.38 -10.16 28.06
CA SER A 4 -11.56 -9.17 27.00
C SER A 4 -11.79 -9.65 25.55
N PRO A 5 -12.68 -9.00 24.78
CA PRO A 5 -12.39 -8.73 23.38
C PRO A 5 -11.35 -7.62 23.34
N HIS A 6 -10.12 -7.92 22.93
CA HIS A 6 -9.23 -6.88 22.40
C HIS A 6 -9.85 -6.47 21.07
N GLU A 7 -10.77 -5.52 21.09
CA GLU A 7 -10.99 -4.67 19.92
C GLU A 7 -9.65 -3.96 19.70
N GLU A 8 -8.92 -4.41 18.68
CA GLU A 8 -7.69 -3.77 18.24
C GLU A 8 -8.03 -2.28 18.04
N PRO A 9 -7.24 -1.35 18.62
CA PRO A 9 -7.56 0.07 18.54
C PRO A 9 -7.69 0.45 17.06
N PRO A 10 -8.71 1.23 16.67
CA PRO A 10 -8.83 1.72 15.31
C PRO A 10 -7.51 2.38 14.97
N HIS A 11 -6.86 1.85 13.94
CA HIS A 11 -5.51 2.20 13.52
C HIS A 11 -5.34 3.73 13.59
N GLN A 12 -4.59 4.23 14.60
CA GLN A 12 -4.59 5.65 14.99
C GLN A 12 -4.12 6.60 13.87
N HIS A 13 -3.53 6.03 12.81
CA HIS A 13 -3.03 6.73 11.63
C HIS A 13 -3.71 6.24 10.34
N ALA A 14 -4.97 5.79 10.41
CA ALA A 14 -5.65 5.20 9.25
C ALA A 14 -5.69 6.16 8.04
N ALA A 15 -5.94 7.46 8.27
CA ALA A 15 -5.94 8.46 7.20
C ALA A 15 -4.54 8.70 6.62
N ASP A 16 -3.53 8.89 7.47
CA ASP A 16 -2.14 9.11 7.03
C ASP A 16 -1.55 7.89 6.32
N CYS A 17 -1.83 6.68 6.81
CA CYS A 17 -1.42 5.45 6.14
C CYS A 17 -2.10 5.28 4.79
N LEU A 18 -3.40 5.56 4.66
CA LEU A 18 -4.07 5.49 3.37
C LEU A 18 -3.54 6.53 2.38
N ALA A 19 -3.23 7.74 2.84
CA ALA A 19 -2.65 8.78 1.99
C ALA A 19 -1.25 8.38 1.48
N LEU A 20 -0.36 7.95 2.39
CA LEU A 20 0.98 7.47 2.04
C LEU A 20 0.93 6.22 1.17
N PHE A 21 -0.02 5.32 1.43
CA PHE A 21 -0.24 4.13 0.62
C PHE A 21 -0.71 4.48 -0.80
N ALA A 22 -1.56 5.49 -0.97
CA ALA A 22 -1.98 5.94 -2.30
C ALA A 22 -0.79 6.45 -3.13
N GLU A 23 0.12 7.21 -2.51
CA GLU A 23 1.36 7.65 -3.16
C GLU A 23 2.28 6.46 -3.45
N TRP A 24 2.50 5.59 -2.47
CA TRP A 24 3.28 4.36 -2.64
C TRP A 24 2.77 3.52 -3.80
N ARG A 25 1.44 3.31 -3.91
CA ARG A 25 0.81 2.50 -4.96
C ARG A 25 1.01 3.13 -6.33
N ARG A 26 0.89 4.45 -6.45
CA ARG A 26 1.12 5.16 -7.71
C ARG A 26 2.53 4.90 -8.25
N TYR A 27 3.55 5.03 -7.39
CA TYR A 27 4.93 4.75 -7.78
C TYR A 27 5.22 3.27 -7.93
N HIS A 28 4.54 2.41 -7.17
CA HIS A 28 4.63 0.96 -7.33
C HIS A 28 4.22 0.53 -8.74
N LEU A 29 3.07 1.01 -9.22
CA LEU A 29 2.58 0.69 -10.57
C LEU A 29 3.60 1.08 -11.65
N VAL A 30 4.18 2.28 -11.56
CA VAL A 30 5.22 2.74 -12.50
C VAL A 30 6.51 1.92 -12.38
N ALA A 31 6.92 1.60 -11.15
CA ALA A 31 8.17 0.88 -10.89
C ALA A 31 8.14 -0.58 -11.36
N VAL A 32 6.95 -1.20 -11.42
CA VAL A 32 6.77 -2.59 -11.89
C VAL A 32 6.24 -2.67 -13.32
N ASP A 33 5.93 -1.55 -13.95
CA ASP A 33 5.44 -1.52 -15.33
C ASP A 33 6.58 -1.77 -16.32
N GLU A 34 6.64 -2.99 -16.84
CA GLU A 34 7.63 -3.40 -17.84
C GLU A 34 7.11 -3.25 -19.28
N THR A 35 5.84 -2.90 -19.46
CA THR A 35 5.11 -3.02 -20.73
C THR A 35 4.68 -1.70 -21.35
N SER A 36 4.43 -0.64 -20.57
CA SER A 36 3.79 0.60 -21.06
C SER A 36 4.75 1.61 -21.70
N GLY A 37 5.96 1.19 -22.08
CA GLY A 37 6.95 2.06 -22.73
C GLY A 37 7.54 3.12 -21.79
N ILE A 38 7.41 2.93 -20.47
CA ILE A 38 8.06 3.77 -19.46
C ILE A 38 9.57 3.62 -19.56
N GLU A 39 10.31 4.73 -19.54
CA GLU A 39 11.76 4.69 -19.62
C GLU A 39 12.37 4.06 -18.36
N GLU A 40 13.51 3.40 -18.51
CA GLU A 40 14.19 2.76 -17.38
C GLU A 40 14.53 3.77 -16.27
N MET A 41 14.92 4.99 -16.65
CA MET A 41 15.22 6.07 -15.71
C MET A 41 14.00 6.43 -14.87
N ASP A 42 12.81 6.50 -15.47
CA ASP A 42 11.56 6.80 -14.77
C ASP A 42 11.16 5.66 -13.83
N ARG A 43 11.33 4.40 -14.25
CA ARG A 43 11.11 3.23 -13.38
C ARG A 43 12.03 3.24 -12.17
N GLN A 44 13.32 3.53 -12.37
CA GLN A 44 14.27 3.64 -11.27
C GLN A 44 13.93 4.81 -10.34
N SER A 45 13.46 5.93 -10.89
CA SER A 45 13.01 7.06 -10.08
C SER A 45 11.76 6.71 -9.27
N ALA A 46 10.78 6.06 -9.89
CA ALA A 46 9.59 5.58 -9.20
C ALA A 46 9.92 4.54 -8.13
N ALA A 47 10.89 3.65 -8.36
CA ALA A 47 11.33 2.69 -7.37
C ALA A 47 11.94 3.36 -6.12
N ARG A 48 12.66 4.48 -6.29
CA ARG A 48 13.18 5.28 -5.18
C ARG A 48 12.06 5.96 -4.38
N GLU A 49 11.11 6.58 -5.07
CA GLU A 49 9.96 7.22 -4.41
C GLU A 49 9.11 6.16 -3.67
N ARG A 50 8.85 5.02 -4.31
CA ARG A 50 8.19 3.87 -3.68
C ARG A 50 8.89 3.42 -2.40
N ASP A 51 10.22 3.34 -2.40
CA ASP A 51 10.99 2.96 -1.20
C ASP A 51 10.87 4.01 -0.09
N MET A 52 10.91 5.31 -0.44
CA MET A 52 10.71 6.41 0.51
C MET A 52 9.35 6.31 1.21
N PHE A 53 8.25 6.19 0.44
CA PHE A 53 6.91 6.04 1.02
C PHE A 53 6.75 4.74 1.80
N GLY A 54 7.38 3.65 1.36
CA GLY A 54 7.39 2.37 2.07
C GLY A 54 8.02 2.48 3.46
N ARG A 55 9.11 3.24 3.59
CA ARG A 55 9.73 3.54 4.89
C ARG A 55 8.84 4.41 5.77
N GLN A 56 8.14 5.38 5.20
CA GLN A 56 7.19 6.24 5.95
C GLN A 56 6.01 5.41 6.48
N LEU A 57 5.45 4.51 5.67
CA LEU A 57 4.41 3.57 6.10
C LEU A 57 4.91 2.65 7.21
N ALA A 58 6.11 2.07 7.05
CA ALA A 58 6.71 1.23 8.07
C ALA A 58 6.94 1.98 9.39
N ALA A 59 7.30 3.27 9.33
CA ALA A 59 7.44 4.12 10.52
C ALA A 59 6.11 4.35 11.25
N LEU A 60 4.97 4.29 10.54
CA LEU A 60 3.63 4.34 11.12
C LEU A 60 3.11 2.95 11.57
N GLY A 61 3.86 1.88 11.31
CA GLY A 61 3.43 0.50 11.57
C GLY A 61 2.56 -0.11 10.48
N CYS A 62 2.48 0.53 9.31
CA CYS A 62 1.70 0.08 8.16
C CYS A 62 2.57 -0.70 7.18
N ASP A 63 2.10 -1.87 6.74
CA ASP A 63 2.73 -2.63 5.67
C ASP A 63 2.04 -2.35 4.32
N PRO A 64 2.72 -1.72 3.34
CA PRO A 64 2.11 -1.41 2.05
C PRO A 64 1.71 -2.65 1.25
N HIS A 65 2.41 -3.78 1.41
CA HIS A 65 2.09 -4.99 0.68
C HIS A 65 0.82 -5.67 1.20
N ALA A 66 0.60 -5.67 2.52
CA ALA A 66 -0.63 -6.11 3.16
C ALA A 66 -1.83 -5.23 2.74
N LEU A 67 -1.65 -3.91 2.68
CA LEU A 67 -2.68 -2.99 2.18
C LEU A 67 -3.00 -3.24 0.71
N LEU A 68 -1.98 -3.50 -0.12
CA LEU A 68 -2.18 -3.84 -1.53
C LEU A 68 -2.92 -5.17 -1.69
N ALA A 69 -2.57 -6.20 -0.91
CA ALA A 69 -3.24 -7.49 -0.91
C ALA A 69 -4.72 -7.33 -0.53
N ALA A 70 -5.00 -6.66 0.60
CA ALA A 70 -6.37 -6.43 1.06
C ALA A 70 -7.22 -5.65 0.02
N MET A 71 -6.62 -4.69 -0.70
CA MET A 71 -7.31 -3.98 -1.78
C MET A 71 -7.58 -4.83 -3.01
N ASN A 72 -6.65 -5.71 -3.37
CA ASN A 72 -6.83 -6.62 -4.50
C ASN A 72 -7.86 -7.69 -4.17
N GLU A 73 -7.84 -8.24 -2.95
CA GLU A 73 -8.85 -9.18 -2.46
C GLU A 73 -10.24 -8.53 -2.48
N ALA A 74 -10.37 -7.30 -1.97
CA ALA A 74 -11.64 -6.55 -2.02
C ALA A 74 -12.10 -6.20 -3.45
N GLY A 75 -11.19 -6.17 -4.43
CA GLY A 75 -11.51 -5.91 -5.84
C GLY A 75 -11.87 -7.17 -6.64
N ASP A 76 -11.41 -8.35 -6.21
CA ASP A 76 -11.71 -9.63 -6.84
C ASP A 76 -13.15 -10.09 -6.52
N GLU A 77 -13.66 -9.73 -5.33
CA GLU A 77 -15.03 -10.06 -4.89
C GLU A 77 -16.13 -9.35 -5.70
N GLU A 78 -15.83 -8.32 -6.50
CA GLU A 78 -16.80 -7.61 -7.36
C GLU A 78 -16.89 -8.20 -8.79
N SER A 79 -16.12 -9.24 -9.12
CA SER A 79 -16.08 -9.81 -10.48
C SER A 79 -16.83 -11.16 -10.66
N GLU A 80 -17.52 -11.65 -9.63
CA GLU A 80 -18.48 -12.77 -9.73
C GLU A 80 -19.92 -12.24 -9.92
N GLU A 81 -20.24 -11.68 -11.08
CA GLU A 81 -21.64 -11.50 -11.56
C GLU A 81 -21.81 -11.93 -13.03
#